data_AF-A0A939M3U1-F1
#
_entry.id   AF-A0A939M3U1-F1
#
_cell.length_a   1.000
_cell.length_b   1.000
_cell.length_c   1.000
_cell.angle_alpha   90.00
_cell.angle_beta   90.00
_cell.angle_gamma   90.00
#
_symmetry.space_group_name_H-M   'P 1'
#
loop_
_entity.id
_entity.type
_entity.pdbx_description
1 polymer ?
#
loop_
_entity_poly.entity_id
_entity_poly.type
_entity_poly.pdbx_seq_one_letter_code
_entity_poly.pdbx_strand_id
1 'polypeptide(L)' 'MSGLSRRLKQLDEELLALGEETMLLEELDGFIAGLLACPEQITPSDWLPVVWHEDSTDQPVFENLDHTVRRQRM' A
#
# COMPACT_ATOMS: atom_id res chain seq x y z
N MET A 1 -8.21 -10.52 -19.81
CA MET A 1 -7.64 -9.91 -18.59
C MET A 1 -8.35 -8.59 -18.23
N SER A 2 -9.68 -8.56 -18.13
CA SER A 2 -10.44 -7.32 -17.88
C SER A 2 -10.62 -6.98 -16.39
N GLY A 3 -10.54 -7.99 -15.51
CA GLY A 3 -10.75 -7.81 -14.07
C GLY A 3 -9.59 -7.14 -13.33
N LEU A 4 -8.36 -7.20 -13.87
CA LEU A 4 -7.19 -6.53 -13.29
C LEU A 4 -7.27 -5.02 -13.49
N SER A 5 -7.63 -4.56 -14.68
CA SER A 5 -7.82 -3.13 -14.96
C SER A 5 -8.92 -2.49 -14.11
N ARG A 6 -9.97 -3.25 -13.73
CA ARG A 6 -10.99 -2.76 -12.81
C ARG A 6 -10.43 -2.59 -11.39
N ARG A 7 -9.69 -3.59 -10.90
CA ARG A 7 -9.13 -3.55 -9.55
C ARG A 7 -8.05 -2.48 -9.41
N LEU A 8 -7.23 -2.26 -10.44
CA LEU A 8 -6.24 -1.18 -10.44
C LEU A 8 -6.89 0.19 -10.41
N LYS A 9 -7.95 0.43 -11.19
CA LYS A 9 -8.71 1.69 -11.12
C LYS A 9 -9.34 1.92 -9.75
N GLN A 10 -9.88 0.86 -9.15
CA GLN A 10 -10.42 0.99 -7.80
C GLN A 10 -9.31 1.30 -6.79
N LEU A 11 -8.14 0.65 -6.89
CA LEU A 11 -7.01 0.96 -6.03
C LEU A 11 -6.54 2.41 -6.19
N ASP A 12 -6.44 2.90 -7.42
CA ASP A 12 -6.10 4.29 -7.74
C ASP A 12 -7.07 5.30 -7.08
N GLU A 13 -8.38 5.06 -7.22
CA GLU A 13 -9.41 5.89 -6.58
C GLU A 13 -9.32 5.87 -5.04
N GLU A 14 -9.02 4.72 -4.44
CA GLU A 14 -8.89 4.58 -2.98
C GLU A 14 -7.60 5.22 -2.45
N LEU A 15 -6.48 5.11 -3.18
CA LEU A 15 -5.22 5.78 -2.84
C LEU A 15 -5.40 7.31 -2.87
N LEU A 16 -6.06 7.84 -3.90
CA LEU A 16 -6.38 9.26 -4.00
C LEU A 16 -7.31 9.74 -2.86
N ALA A 17 -8.19 8.87 -2.35
CA ALA A 17 -9.10 9.21 -1.26
C ALA A 17 -8.43 9.25 0.13
N LEU A 18 -7.26 8.61 0.30
CA LEU A 18 -6.53 8.56 1.57
C LEU A 18 -5.76 9.86 1.88
N GLY A 19 -5.48 10.68 0.86
CA GLY A 19 -4.89 12.01 1.02
C GLY A 19 -3.54 12.16 0.32
N GLU A 20 -3.00 13.38 0.36
CA GLU A 20 -1.78 13.77 -0.37
C GLU A 20 -0.50 13.06 0.14
N GLU A 21 -0.51 12.53 1.36
CA GLU A 21 0.61 11.80 1.98
C GLU A 21 0.67 10.31 1.59
N THR A 22 -0.30 9.82 0.81
CA THR A 22 -0.35 8.43 0.32
C THR A 22 0.29 8.35 -1.06
N MET A 23 1.09 7.31 -1.31
CA MET A 23 1.69 7.08 -2.64
C MET A 23 0.62 6.93 -3.72
N LEU A 24 0.83 7.56 -4.86
CA LEU A 24 0.04 7.30 -6.08
C LEU A 24 0.25 5.87 -6.58
N LEU A 25 -0.66 5.39 -7.42
CA LEU A 25 -0.57 4.02 -7.95
C LEU A 25 0.76 3.78 -8.70
N GLU A 26 1.23 4.76 -9.47
CA GLU A 26 2.50 4.69 -10.19
C GLU A 26 3.71 4.70 -9.25
N GLU A 27 3.63 5.45 -8.15
CA GLU A 27 4.69 5.52 -7.14
C GLU A 27 4.77 4.21 -6.37
N LEU A 28 3.62 3.64 -5.98
CA LEU A 28 3.51 2.33 -5.34
C LEU A 28 4.06 1.21 -6.24
N ASP A 29 3.76 1.24 -7.54
CA ASP A 29 4.31 0.27 -8.49
C ASP A 29 5.85 0.33 -8.55
N GLY A 30 6.40 1.54 -8.65
CA GLY A 30 7.86 1.76 -8.61
C GLY A 30 8.49 1.35 -7.28
N PHE A 31 7.82 1.63 -6.16
CA PHE A 31 8.27 1.25 -4.82
C PHE A 31 8.35 -0.27 -4.67
N ILE A 32 7.29 -1.00 -5.08
CA ILE A 32 7.27 -2.47 -5.04
C ILE A 32 8.34 -3.04 -5.98
N ALA A 33 8.53 -2.47 -7.17
CA ALA A 33 9.59 -2.90 -8.09
C ALA A 33 10.99 -2.74 -7.46
N GLY A 34 11.25 -1.62 -6.77
CA GLY A 34 12.49 -1.39 -6.03
C GLY A 34 12.68 -2.39 -4.87
N LEU A 35 11.62 -2.64 -4.12
CA LEU A 35 11.60 -3.62 -3.04
C LEU A 35 11.95 -5.04 -3.54
N LEU A 36 11.37 -5.45 -4.67
CA LEU A 36 11.61 -6.76 -5.28
C LEU A 36 12.99 -6.88 -5.94
N ALA A 37 13.56 -5.77 -6.40
CA ALA A 37 14.91 -5.74 -6.95
C ALA A 37 16.00 -5.71 -5.85
N CYS A 38 15.63 -5.42 -4.61
CA CYS A 38 16.55 -5.39 -3.48
C CYS A 38 17.17 -6.79 -3.25
N PRO A 39 18.50 -6.90 -3.10
CA PRO A 39 19.15 -8.18 -2.80
C PRO A 39 18.87 -8.70 -1.38
N GLU A 40 18.38 -7.83 -0.49
CA GLU A 40 18.04 -8.16 0.89
C GLU A 40 16.53 -8.31 1.07
N GLN A 41 16.11 -9.30 1.86
CA GLN A 41 14.70 -9.47 2.20
C GLN A 41 14.26 -8.41 3.20
N ILE A 42 13.37 -7.53 2.77
CA ILE A 42 12.73 -6.52 3.62
C ILE A 42 11.35 -7.06 4.01
N THR A 43 11.02 -7.03 5.31
CA THR A 43 9.77 -7.62 5.78
C THR A 43 8.59 -6.68 5.54
N PRO A 44 7.35 -7.19 5.35
CA PRO A 44 6.17 -6.35 5.24
C PRO A 44 6.00 -5.36 6.38
N SER A 45 6.36 -5.72 7.62
CA SER A 45 6.30 -4.78 8.74
C SER A 45 7.18 -3.55 8.56
N ASP A 46 8.26 -3.64 7.77
CA ASP A 46 9.19 -2.55 7.56
C ASP A 46 8.73 -1.59 6.45
N TRP A 47 8.21 -2.11 5.34
CA TRP A 47 7.89 -1.30 4.16
C TRP A 47 6.41 -0.95 4.04
N LEU A 48 5.51 -1.78 4.58
CA LEU A 48 4.06 -1.62 4.44
C LEU A 48 3.62 -0.27 5.05
N PRO A 49 4.00 0.12 6.29
CA PRO A 49 3.62 1.43 6.84
C PRO A 49 4.01 2.62 5.97
N VAL A 50 5.15 2.55 5.27
CA VAL A 50 5.69 3.61 4.41
C VAL A 50 4.76 3.93 3.24
N VAL A 51 3.98 2.96 2.76
CA VAL A 51 3.05 3.15 1.63
C VAL A 51 1.88 4.08 1.99
N TRP A 52 1.43 4.06 3.24
CA TRP A 52 0.26 4.83 3.70
C TRP A 52 0.62 6.13 4.44
N HIS A 53 1.85 6.27 4.92
CA HIS A 53 2.35 7.50 5.57
C HIS A 53 3.87 7.48 5.71
N GLU A 54 4.54 8.57 5.31
CA GLU A 54 5.95 8.77 5.64
C GLU A 54 6.17 9.23 7.10
N ASP A 55 5.20 9.91 7.73
CA ASP A 55 5.44 10.72 8.95
C ASP A 55 4.39 10.61 10.08
N SER A 56 3.52 9.60 10.12
CA SER A 56 2.55 9.48 11.23
C SER A 56 3.16 8.77 12.43
N THR A 57 3.13 9.41 13.59
CA THR A 57 3.41 8.81 14.90
C THR A 57 2.40 7.72 15.31
N ASP A 58 1.41 7.45 14.46
CA ASP A 58 0.28 6.55 14.63
C ASP A 58 0.30 5.46 13.55
N GLN A 59 1.47 4.86 13.34
CA GLN A 59 1.69 3.81 12.33
C GLN A 59 0.83 2.58 12.64
N PRO A 60 0.04 2.06 11.68
CA PRO A 60 -0.65 0.79 11.86
C PRO A 60 0.39 -0.33 11.93
N VAL A 61 0.37 -1.13 13.00
CA VAL A 61 1.21 -2.31 13.12
C VAL A 61 0.66 -3.40 12.21
N PHE A 62 1.32 -3.62 11.07
CA PHE A 62 1.00 -4.71 10.17
C PHE A 62 1.92 -5.91 10.44
N GLU A 63 1.42 -6.92 11.17
CA GLU A 63 2.17 -8.15 11.45
C GLU A 63 2.14 -9.15 10.27
N ASN A 64 1.15 -9.05 9.38
CA ASN A 64 0.98 -9.92 8.21
C ASN A 64 0.09 -9.30 7.12
N LEU A 65 0.23 -9.72 5.85
CA LEU A 65 -0.64 -9.32 4.73
C LEU A 65 -2.14 -9.64 4.98
N ASP A 66 -2.43 -10.57 5.90
CA ASP A 66 -3.78 -11.00 6.28
C ASP A 66 -4.63 -9.94 7.03
N HIS A 67 -4.08 -8.78 7.40
CA HIS A 67 -4.85 -7.71 8.06
C HIS A 67 -5.80 -6.95 7.12
N THR A 68 -5.84 -7.25 5.82
CA THR A 68 -6.62 -6.52 4.80
C THR A 68 -8.12 -6.86 4.74
N VAL A 69 -8.74 -7.22 5.88
CA VAL A 69 -10.18 -7.54 5.90
C VAL A 69 -10.98 -6.59 6.81
N ARG A 70 -11.50 -5.54 6.16
CA ARG A 70 -12.83 -4.94 6.41
C ARG A 70 -13.10 -4.40 7.84
N ARG A 71 -12.68 -3.16 8.07
CA ARG A 71 -13.27 -2.22 9.04
C ARG A 71 -13.52 -0.92 8.25
N GLN A 72 -14.69 -0.30 8.12
CA GLN A 72 -15.97 -0.31 8.83
C GLN A 72 -17.08 0.00 7.80
N ARG A 73 -18.15 -0.80 7.75
CA ARG A 73 -19.50 -0.27 7.50
C ARG A 73 -20.18 -0.32 8.86
N MET A 74 -20.33 0.84 9.49
CA MET A 74 -21.32 1.07 10.53
C MET A 74 -22.08 2.33 10.15
#